data_AF-A0A5P0ZSV6-F1
#
_entry.id   AF-A0A5P0ZSV6-F1
#
_cell.length_a   1.000
_cell.length_b   1.000
_cell.length_c   1.000
_cell.angle_alpha   90.00
_cell.angle_beta   90.00
_cell.angle_gamma   90.00
#
_symmetry.space_group_name_H-M   'P 1'
#
loop_
_entity.id
_entity.type
_entity.pdbx_description
1 polymer ?
#
loop_
_entity_poly.entity_id
_entity_poly.type
_entity_poly.pdbx_seq_one_letter_code
_entity_poly.pdbx_strand_id
1 'polypeptide(L)'
;NLEERINELRKEAIDYSTRKSYVTTKLFFIANMIKHNTRSSRELLKALKGDPSVLATVPEKELFNRSTLDKKSLSKMVEDHKTYIDQHEFFESMNKTFNEITEKL
;
A
#
# COMPACT_ATOMS: atom_id res chain seq x y z
N ASN A 1 6.37 -9.76 18.37
CA ASN A 1 7.26 -9.54 17.20
C ASN A 1 6.42 -8.97 16.05
N LEU A 2 6.94 -8.13 15.14
CA LEU A 2 6.10 -7.52 14.07
C LEU A 2 5.53 -8.59 13.11
N GLU A 3 6.32 -9.63 12.83
CA GLU A 3 5.92 -10.79 12.02
C GLU A 3 4.74 -11.56 12.62
N GLU A 4 4.74 -11.79 13.94
CA GLU A 4 3.64 -12.47 14.64
C GLU A 4 2.33 -11.69 14.49
N ARG A 5 2.39 -10.37 14.61
CA ARG A 5 1.22 -9.50 14.50
C ARG A 5 0.66 -9.45 13.07
N ILE A 6 1.52 -9.54 12.05
CA ILE A 6 1.09 -9.69 10.65
C ILE A 6 0.40 -11.06 10.45
N ASN A 7 0.94 -12.12 11.05
CA ASN A 7 0.34 -13.45 10.99
C ASN A 7 -1.00 -13.54 11.75
N GLU A 8 -1.15 -12.83 12.87
CA GLU A 8 -2.42 -12.70 13.59
C GLU A 8 -3.47 -11.99 12.75
N LEU A 9 -3.13 -10.84 12.14
CA LEU A 9 -4.04 -10.11 11.24
C LEU A 9 -4.49 -10.98 10.05
N ARG A 10 -3.60 -11.82 9.52
CA ARG A 10 -3.94 -12.79 8.47
C ARG A 10 -4.95 -13.83 8.95
N LYS A 11 -4.77 -14.34 10.17
CA LYS A 11 -5.68 -15.32 10.76
C LYS A 11 -7.03 -14.69 11.10
N GLU A 12 -7.07 -13.44 11.58
CA GLU A 12 -8.31 -12.71 11.83
C GLU A 12 -9.08 -12.39 10.55
N ALA A 13 -8.38 -12.05 9.47
CA ALA A 13 -9.01 -11.79 8.17
C ALA A 13 -9.59 -13.06 7.52
N ILE A 14 -9.15 -14.26 7.95
CA ILE A 14 -9.67 -15.56 7.52
C ILE A 14 -10.56 -16.09 8.66
N ASP A 15 -11.83 -15.65 8.70
CA ASP A 15 -12.76 -16.06 9.75
C ASP A 15 -13.11 -17.57 9.63
N TYR A 16 -12.47 -18.38 10.48
CA TYR A 16 -12.73 -19.83 10.59
C TYR A 16 -13.99 -20.17 11.40
N SER A 17 -14.70 -19.18 11.98
CA SER A 17 -15.76 -19.41 12.97
C SER A 17 -17.01 -20.09 12.40
N THR A 18 -17.25 -19.99 11.09
CA THR A 18 -18.53 -20.42 10.50
C THR A 18 -18.53 -21.83 9.90
N ARG A 19 -17.36 -22.50 9.80
CA ARG A 19 -17.19 -23.78 9.05
C ARG A 19 -17.83 -23.79 7.64
N LYS A 20 -18.15 -22.62 7.10
CA LYS A 20 -18.61 -22.36 5.75
C LYS A 20 -17.77 -21.18 5.25
N SER A 21 -16.87 -21.43 4.32
CA SER A 21 -16.08 -20.38 3.69
C SER A 21 -17.01 -19.40 2.96
N TYR A 22 -17.37 -18.29 3.61
CA TYR A 22 -18.10 -17.18 2.98
C TYR A 22 -17.15 -16.17 2.31
N VAL A 23 -15.84 -16.32 2.53
CA VAL A 23 -14.80 -15.51 1.89
C VAL A 23 -13.91 -16.45 1.07
N THR A 24 -14.40 -16.85 -0.11
CA THR A 24 -13.62 -17.51 -1.17
C THR A 24 -12.82 -16.49 -1.99
N THR A 25 -12.34 -15.41 -1.37
CA THR A 25 -11.65 -14.32 -2.06
C THR A 25 -10.14 -14.38 -1.81
N LYS A 26 -9.35 -13.92 -2.77
CA LYS A 26 -7.91 -13.76 -2.60
C LYS A 26 -7.67 -12.54 -1.71
N LEU A 27 -7.03 -12.74 -0.57
CA LEU A 27 -6.64 -11.64 0.32
C LEU A 27 -5.35 -11.01 -0.20
N PHE A 28 -5.38 -9.69 -0.39
CA PHE A 28 -4.27 -8.91 -0.90
C PHE A 28 -3.89 -7.81 0.09
N PHE A 29 -2.59 -7.52 0.19
CA PHE A 29 -2.03 -6.53 1.11
C PHE A 29 -1.32 -5.40 0.36
N ILE A 30 -1.44 -4.19 0.90
CA ILE A 30 -0.66 -3.01 0.47
C ILE A 30 0.14 -2.51 1.66
N ALA A 31 1.46 -2.42 1.50
CA ALA A 31 2.35 -1.95 2.54
C ALA A 31 2.43 -0.42 2.49
N ASN A 32 1.65 0.26 3.33
CA ASN A 32 1.52 1.72 3.32
C ASN A 32 2.54 2.44 4.22
N MET A 33 2.74 3.74 3.97
CA MET A 33 3.58 4.66 4.76
C MET A 33 5.02 4.19 4.93
N ILE A 34 5.62 3.65 3.86
CA ILE A 34 7.01 3.19 3.89
C ILE A 34 7.94 4.40 3.94
N LYS A 35 8.70 4.52 5.04
CA LYS A 35 9.70 5.58 5.24
C LYS A 35 11.12 5.04 5.01
N HIS A 36 11.92 5.76 4.23
CA HIS A 36 13.28 5.32 3.88
C HIS A 36 14.21 5.08 5.09
N ASN A 37 14.04 5.84 6.18
CA ASN A 37 15.02 5.86 7.28
C ASN A 37 14.47 5.34 8.62
N THR A 38 13.44 4.50 8.61
CA THR A 38 12.90 3.93 9.86
C THR A 38 13.14 2.44 9.97
N ARG A 39 13.49 1.99 11.19
CA ARG A 39 13.68 0.58 11.50
C ARG A 39 12.40 -0.23 11.23
N SER A 40 11.25 0.32 11.61
CA SER A 40 9.94 -0.30 11.39
C SER A 40 9.62 -0.51 9.92
N SER A 41 9.88 0.46 9.03
CA SER A 41 9.66 0.28 7.59
C SER A 41 10.57 -0.80 7.00
N ARG A 42 11.83 -0.85 7.44
CA ARG A 42 12.77 -1.90 7.02
C ARG A 42 12.38 -3.28 7.51
N GLU A 43 11.91 -3.40 8.75
CA GLU A 43 11.41 -4.66 9.32
C GLU A 43 10.14 -5.13 8.61
N LEU A 44 9.20 -4.21 8.33
CA LEU A 44 8.01 -4.51 7.56
C LEU A 44 8.35 -5.01 6.16
N LEU A 45 9.22 -4.31 5.42
CA LEU A 45 9.63 -4.74 4.08
C LEU A 45 10.34 -6.09 4.09
N LYS A 46 11.09 -6.43 5.15
CA LYS A 46 11.71 -7.75 5.30
C LYS A 46 10.66 -8.83 5.53
N ALA A 47 9.70 -8.59 6.42
CA ALA A 47 8.62 -9.53 6.73
C ALA A 47 7.71 -9.80 5.53
N LEU A 48 7.56 -8.82 4.64
CA LEU A 48 6.74 -8.91 3.43
C LEU A 48 7.53 -9.39 2.20
N LYS A 49 8.85 -9.56 2.30
CA LYS A 49 9.70 -9.88 1.15
C LYS A 49 9.37 -11.27 0.60
N GLY A 50 8.96 -11.33 -0.67
CA GLY A 50 8.66 -12.58 -1.37
C GLY A 50 7.25 -13.11 -1.15
N ASP A 51 6.39 -12.36 -0.45
CA ASP A 51 5.01 -12.74 -0.26
C ASP A 51 4.14 -12.34 -1.47
N PRO A 52 3.53 -13.31 -2.19
CA PRO A 52 2.75 -13.03 -3.41
C PRO A 52 1.42 -12.31 -3.12
N SER A 53 0.95 -12.31 -1.86
CA SER A 53 -0.27 -11.59 -1.47
C SER A 53 -0.05 -10.09 -1.33
N VAL A 54 1.20 -9.62 -1.29
CA VAL A 54 1.52 -8.19 -1.24
C VAL A 54 1.49 -7.63 -2.66
N LEU A 55 0.55 -6.74 -2.94
CA LEU A 55 0.38 -6.16 -4.26
C LEU A 55 1.37 -5.05 -4.52
N ALA A 56 1.61 -4.19 -3.52
CA ALA A 56 2.49 -3.04 -3.67
C ALA A 56 2.92 -2.41 -2.34
N THR A 57 3.89 -1.51 -2.43
CA THR A 57 4.33 -0.62 -1.35
C THR A 57 3.97 0.82 -1.70
N VAL A 58 3.46 1.57 -0.73
CA VAL A 58 3.15 3.00 -0.88
C VAL A 58 4.08 3.80 0.05
N PRO A 59 4.90 4.71 -0.48
CA PRO A 59 5.84 5.48 0.34
C PRO A 59 5.13 6.54 1.16
N GLU A 60 5.74 6.94 2.28
CA GLU A 60 5.34 8.17 2.96
C GLU A 60 5.69 9.38 2.09
N LYS A 61 4.69 10.22 1.81
CA LYS A 61 4.88 11.50 1.10
C LYS A 61 3.93 12.57 1.61
N GLU A 62 4.45 13.80 1.68
CA GLU A 62 3.67 14.99 2.05
C GLU A 62 2.51 15.27 1.06
N LEU A 63 2.60 14.75 -0.16
CA LEU A 63 1.51 14.85 -1.14
C LEU A 63 0.20 14.21 -0.66
N PHE A 64 0.25 13.14 0.13
CA PHE A 64 -0.94 12.53 0.71
C PHE A 64 -1.57 13.43 1.78
N ASN A 65 -0.74 14.10 2.58
CA ASN A 65 -1.20 15.06 3.59
C ASN A 65 -1.84 16.27 2.91
N ARG A 66 -1.16 16.87 1.92
CA ARG A 66 -1.71 17.97 1.11
C ARG A 66 -2.99 17.58 0.40
N SER A 67 -3.05 16.40 -0.21
CA SER A 67 -4.27 15.90 -0.86
C SER A 67 -5.47 15.91 0.10
N THR A 68 -5.24 15.53 1.36
CA THR A 68 -6.28 15.52 2.40
C THR A 68 -6.66 16.94 2.81
N LEU A 69 -5.67 17.81 3.07
CA LEU A 69 -5.88 19.19 3.49
C LEU A 69 -6.60 20.03 2.41
N ASP A 70 -6.16 19.89 1.16
CA ASP A 70 -6.68 20.63 0.01
C ASP A 70 -7.98 20.01 -0.54
N LYS A 71 -8.41 18.87 0.01
CA LYS A 71 -9.54 18.04 -0.47
C LYS A 71 -9.45 17.75 -1.97
N LYS A 72 -8.22 17.62 -2.48
CA LYS A 72 -7.91 17.38 -3.89
C LYS A 72 -7.19 16.05 -4.01
N SER A 73 -7.75 15.11 -4.77
CA SER A 73 -7.12 13.79 -4.95
C SER A 73 -5.78 13.91 -5.69
N LEU A 74 -4.88 12.95 -5.48
CA LEU A 74 -3.61 12.89 -6.24
C LEU A 74 -3.84 12.86 -7.76
N SER A 75 -4.88 12.17 -8.22
CA SER A 75 -5.28 12.13 -9.64
C SER A 75 -5.69 13.48 -10.19
N LYS A 76 -6.06 14.45 -9.34
CA LYS A 76 -6.29 15.84 -9.73
C LYS A 76 -5.08 16.73 -9.51
N MET A 77 -4.21 16.39 -8.55
CA MET A 77 -2.97 17.13 -8.31
C MET A 77 -1.95 16.92 -9.43
N VAL A 78 -1.94 15.74 -10.06
CA VAL A 78 -1.07 15.43 -11.21
C VAL A 78 -1.36 16.30 -12.45
N GLU A 79 -2.58 16.83 -12.57
CA GLU A 79 -2.97 17.74 -13.66
C GLU A 79 -2.31 19.13 -13.53
N ASP A 80 -1.82 19.50 -12.34
CA ASP A 80 -1.09 20.75 -12.13
C ASP A 80 0.37 20.61 -12.58
N HIS A 81 0.75 21.37 -13.62
CA HIS A 81 2.05 21.23 -14.29
C HIS A 81 3.24 21.39 -13.33
N LYS A 82 3.17 22.34 -12.40
CA LYS A 82 4.24 22.58 -11.44
C LYS A 82 4.37 21.42 -10.45
N THR A 83 3.25 21.00 -9.86
CA THR A 83 3.21 19.88 -8.91
C THR A 83 3.66 18.58 -9.56
N TYR A 84 3.28 18.36 -10.82
CA TYR A 84 3.72 17.21 -11.60
C TYR A 84 5.24 17.19 -11.78
N ILE A 85 5.83 18.29 -12.26
CA ILE A 85 7.29 18.38 -12.44
C ILE A 85 8.02 18.15 -11.12
N ASP A 86 7.57 18.82 -10.06
CA ASP A 86 8.21 18.74 -8.73
C ASP A 86 8.15 17.33 -8.11
N GLN A 87 7.15 16.52 -8.49
CA GLN A 87 6.89 15.19 -7.90
C GLN A 87 6.82 14.09 -8.96
N HIS A 88 7.49 14.28 -10.10
CA HIS A 88 7.36 13.43 -11.28
C HIS A 88 7.64 11.95 -10.95
N GLU A 89 8.77 11.66 -10.30
CA GLU A 89 9.16 10.30 -9.94
C GLU A 89 8.13 9.62 -9.04
N PHE A 90 7.52 10.36 -8.12
CA PHE A 90 6.47 9.84 -7.25
C PHE A 90 5.21 9.49 -8.05
N PHE A 91 4.76 10.39 -8.93
CA PHE A 91 3.57 10.12 -9.74
C PHE A 91 3.77 8.94 -10.69
N GLU A 92 4.94 8.82 -11.34
CA GLU A 92 5.28 7.66 -12.17
C GLU A 92 5.31 6.37 -11.35
N SER A 93 5.98 6.38 -10.20
CA SER A 93 6.04 5.21 -9.32
C SER A 93 4.66 4.79 -8.85
N MET A 94 3.81 5.74 -8.45
CA MET A 94 2.44 5.44 -7.99
C MET A 94 1.58 4.92 -9.14
N ASN A 95 1.68 5.51 -10.33
CA ASN A 95 0.91 5.07 -11.49
C ASN A 95 1.29 3.63 -11.88
N LYS A 96 2.59 3.31 -11.86
CA LYS A 96 3.09 1.94 -12.03
C LYS A 96 2.51 0.99 -10.98
N THR A 97 2.56 1.38 -9.70
CA THR A 97 1.98 0.62 -8.60
C THR A 97 0.47 0.35 -8.78
N PHE A 98 -0.30 1.36 -9.19
CA PHE A 98 -1.74 1.19 -9.44
C PHE A 98 -2.01 0.25 -10.62
N ASN A 99 -1.20 0.32 -11.67
CA ASN A 99 -1.31 -0.61 -12.81
C ASN A 99 -1.01 -2.05 -12.37
N GLU A 100 0.06 -2.28 -11.60
CA GLU A 100 0.41 -3.60 -11.06
C GLU A 100 -0.69 -4.18 -10.14
N ILE A 101 -1.36 -3.33 -9.36
CA ILE A 101 -2.53 -3.73 -8.55
C ILE A 101 -3.69 -4.13 -9.47
N THR A 102 -4.00 -3.32 -10.47
CA THR A 102 -5.14 -3.52 -11.37
C THR A 102 -4.98 -4.78 -12.22
N GLU A 103 -3.76 -5.10 -12.65
CA GLU A 103 -3.47 -6.34 -13.39
C GLU A 103 -3.63 -7.62 -12.56
N LYS A 104 -3.56 -7.52 -11.22
CA LYS A 104 -3.64 -8.65 -10.29
C LYS A 104 -5.04 -8.87 -9.70
N LEU A 105 -5.94 -7.90 -9.86
CA LEU A 105 -7.34 -7.95 -9.44
C LEU A 105 -8.19 -8.67 -10.49
#